data_AF-D4N0R7-F1
#
_entry.id   AF-D4N0R7-F1
#
_cell.length_a   1.000
_cell.length_b   1.000
_cell.length_c   1.000
_cell.angle_alpha   90.00
_cell.angle_beta   90.00
_cell.angle_gamma   90.00
#
_symmetry.space_group_name_H-M   'P 1'
#
loop_
_entity.id
_entity.type
_entity.pdbx_description
1 polymer ?
#
loop_
_entity_poly.entity_id
_entity_poly.type
_entity_poly.pdbx_seq_one_letter_code
_entity_poly.pdbx_strand_id
1 'polypeptide(L)'
;MERIYEDANDQHIVGTFIYVKTGKAYSDTDCKVGVTAEMLKDLYYKGVVIVDNKKEYKPVAMNEASGTVTLTYVTADTTPTTAKLATVQSVAAEE
;
A
#
# COMPACT_ATOMS: atom_id res chain seq x y z
N MET A 1 19.41 14.37 -6.28
CA MET A 1 18.76 13.10 -6.63
C MET A 1 18.54 12.35 -5.33
N GLU A 2 17.29 12.16 -4.94
CA GLU A 2 16.96 11.24 -3.85
C GLU A 2 17.22 9.82 -4.33
N ARG A 3 17.89 9.03 -3.50
CA ARG A 3 18.27 7.65 -3.78
C ARG A 3 17.58 6.77 -2.75
N ILE A 4 16.94 5.71 -3.21
CA ILE A 4 16.41 4.66 -2.36
C ILE A 4 17.54 3.64 -2.23
N TYR A 5 17.85 3.27 -0.99
CA TYR A 5 18.91 2.31 -0.68
C TYR A 5 18.27 0.97 -0.32
N GLU A 6 18.86 -0.13 -0.76
CA GLU A 6 18.44 -1.47 -0.32
C GLU A 6 18.77 -1.64 1.18
N ASP A 7 17.80 -2.06 1.98
CA ASP A 7 17.99 -2.36 3.41
C ASP A 7 18.58 -3.76 3.56
N ALA A 8 19.71 -3.87 4.26
CA ALA A 8 20.40 -5.13 4.48
C ALA A 8 19.59 -6.15 5.30
N ASN A 9 18.58 -5.71 6.05
CA ASN A 9 17.70 -6.61 6.82
C ASN A 9 16.65 -7.32 5.94
N ASP A 10 16.35 -6.77 4.77
CA ASP A 10 15.35 -7.31 3.83
C ASP A 10 16.02 -8.10 2.68
N GLN A 11 17.22 -8.66 2.91
CA GLN A 11 17.89 -9.53 1.94
C GLN A 11 16.93 -10.65 1.51
N HIS A 12 16.53 -10.62 0.23
CA HIS A 12 15.60 -11.54 -0.46
C HIS A 12 14.08 -11.27 -0.34
N ILE A 13 13.63 -10.14 0.21
CA ILE A 13 12.21 -9.76 0.17
C ILE A 13 11.96 -8.85 -1.05
N VAL A 14 11.27 -9.40 -2.07
CA VAL A 14 11.00 -8.71 -3.36
C VAL A 14 9.79 -7.77 -3.28
N GLY A 15 9.03 -7.82 -2.19
CA GLY A 15 7.88 -6.96 -1.93
C GLY A 15 7.03 -7.51 -0.80
N THR A 16 6.46 -6.62 -0.01
CA THR A 16 5.58 -6.97 1.10
C THR A 16 4.12 -6.77 0.69
N PHE A 17 3.24 -7.69 1.12
CA PHE A 17 1.81 -7.56 0.89
C PHE A 17 1.19 -6.65 1.95
N ILE A 18 0.31 -5.74 1.51
CA ILE A 18 -0.61 -5.01 2.39
C ILE A 18 -2.04 -5.37 2.03
N TYR A 19 -2.91 -5.45 3.03
CA TYR A 19 -4.30 -5.80 2.88
C TYR A 19 -5.17 -4.55 3.03
N VAL A 20 -6.17 -4.41 2.16
CA VAL A 20 -7.11 -3.29 2.18
C VAL A 20 -8.39 -3.69 2.88
N LYS A 21 -8.79 -2.92 3.89
CA LYS A 21 -10.13 -3.00 4.49
C LYS A 21 -10.65 -1.59 4.72
N THR A 22 -11.86 -1.32 4.23
CA THR A 22 -12.53 -0.01 4.38
C THR A 22 -11.64 1.19 3.97
N GLY A 23 -10.82 1.03 2.93
CA GLY A 23 -9.91 2.08 2.43
C GLY A 23 -8.65 2.31 3.27
N LYS A 24 -8.36 1.45 4.25
CA LYS A 24 -7.17 1.50 5.10
C LYS A 24 -6.24 0.31 4.87
N ALA A 25 -4.93 0.53 5.03
CA ALA A 25 -3.87 -0.46 4.85
C ALA A 25 -3.56 -1.22 6.14
N TYR A 26 -3.50 -2.54 6.04
CA TYR A 26 -3.17 -3.46 7.13
C TYR A 26 -2.04 -4.41 6.73
N SER A 27 -1.25 -4.86 7.70
CA SER A 27 -0.11 -5.77 7.45
C SER A 27 -0.50 -7.25 7.52
N ASP A 28 -1.70 -7.57 7.98
CA ASP A 28 -2.20 -8.94 8.15
C ASP A 28 -3.50 -9.18 7.39
N THR A 29 -3.73 -10.45 7.05
CA THR A 29 -4.91 -10.90 6.30
C THR A 29 -6.22 -10.71 7.06
N ASP A 30 -6.18 -10.71 8.40
CA ASP A 30 -7.35 -10.43 9.25
C ASP A 30 -7.64 -8.91 9.38
N CYS A 31 -6.74 -8.07 8.87
CA CYS A 31 -6.77 -6.61 8.96
C CYS A 31 -6.90 -6.12 10.43
N LYS A 32 -6.04 -6.64 11.30
CA LYS A 32 -5.96 -6.30 12.73
C LYS A 32 -4.86 -5.30 13.04
N VAL A 33 -3.75 -5.34 12.30
CA VAL A 33 -2.58 -4.50 12.49
C VAL A 33 -2.55 -3.44 11.39
N GLY A 34 -2.89 -2.21 11.76
CA GLY A 34 -2.87 -1.08 10.85
C GLY A 34 -1.44 -0.69 10.46
N VAL A 35 -1.24 -0.35 9.19
CA VAL A 35 0.07 0.14 8.70
C VAL A 35 0.13 1.65 8.90
N THR A 36 1.15 2.11 9.64
CA THR A 36 1.40 3.54 9.87
C THR A 36 1.86 4.24 8.58
N ALA A 37 1.83 5.57 8.58
CA ALA A 37 2.25 6.38 7.43
C ALA A 37 3.71 6.10 7.02
N GLU A 38 4.62 6.06 7.98
CA GLU A 38 6.05 5.82 7.74
C GLU A 38 6.30 4.43 7.16
N MET A 39 5.65 3.40 7.73
CA MET A 39 5.74 2.04 7.21
C MET A 39 5.17 1.95 5.80
N LEU A 40 4.01 2.56 5.53
CA LEU A 40 3.39 2.49 4.21
C LEU A 40 4.26 3.16 3.12
N LYS A 41 4.95 4.24 3.48
CA LYS A 41 5.90 4.94 2.61
C LYS A 41 7.13 4.08 2.30
N ASP A 42 7.73 3.47 3.33
CA ASP A 42 8.87 2.57 3.14
C ASP A 42 8.50 1.37 2.26
N LEU A 43 7.34 0.76 2.52
CA LEU A 43 6.82 -0.37 1.74
C LEU A 43 6.60 0.02 0.27
N TYR A 44 6.10 1.23 0.00
CA TYR A 44 5.94 1.72 -1.37
C TYR A 44 7.28 1.76 -2.12
N TYR A 45 8.34 2.28 -1.49
CA TYR A 45 9.67 2.31 -2.09
C TYR A 45 10.28 0.91 -2.28
N LYS A 46 9.93 -0.05 -1.41
CA LYS A 46 10.35 -1.46 -1.50
C LYS A 46 9.49 -2.30 -2.46
N GLY A 47 8.51 -1.71 -3.15
CA GLY A 47 7.72 -2.40 -4.18
C GLY A 47 6.52 -3.19 -3.65
N VAL A 48 5.81 -2.63 -2.67
CA VAL A 48 4.58 -3.16 -2.07
C VAL A 48 3.56 -3.70 -3.09
N VAL A 49 2.85 -4.76 -2.69
CA VAL A 49 1.68 -5.29 -3.40
C VAL A 49 0.43 -5.07 -2.55
N ILE A 50 -0.59 -4.46 -3.15
CA ILE A 50 -1.86 -4.17 -2.50
C ILE A 50 -2.82 -5.33 -2.76
N VAL A 51 -3.32 -5.95 -1.69
CA VAL A 51 -4.33 -7.00 -1.75
C VAL A 51 -5.68 -6.41 -1.39
N ASP A 52 -6.56 -6.31 -2.36
CA ASP A 52 -7.93 -5.84 -2.20
C ASP A 52 -8.91 -6.89 -2.73
N ASN A 53 -9.81 -7.36 -1.85
CA ASN A 53 -10.77 -8.44 -2.11
C ASN A 53 -10.13 -9.68 -2.80
N LYS A 54 -8.99 -10.15 -2.26
CA LYS A 54 -8.20 -11.29 -2.77
C LYS A 54 -7.58 -11.09 -4.15
N LYS A 55 -7.54 -9.86 -4.67
CA LYS A 55 -6.84 -9.51 -5.90
C LYS A 55 -5.60 -8.69 -5.57
N GLU A 56 -4.53 -8.93 -6.30
CA GLU A 56 -3.24 -8.26 -6.13
C GLU A 56 -3.09 -7.11 -7.11
N TYR A 57 -2.64 -5.96 -6.63
CA TYR A 57 -2.45 -4.74 -7.40
C TYR A 57 -1.09 -4.11 -7.11
N LYS A 58 -0.49 -3.53 -8.15
CA LYS A 58 0.67 -2.63 -8.00
C LYS A 58 0.17 -1.20 -7.80
N PRO A 59 0.74 -0.44 -6.85
CA PRO A 59 0.40 0.98 -6.72
C PRO A 59 0.95 1.76 -7.92
N VAL A 60 0.22 2.79 -8.33
CA VAL A 60 0.58 3.69 -9.45
C VAL A 60 1.05 5.06 -8.98
N ALA A 61 0.64 5.47 -7.77
CA ALA A 61 1.06 6.73 -7.18
C ALA A 61 1.02 6.66 -5.65
N MET A 62 1.90 7.43 -5.01
CA MET A 62 1.90 7.69 -3.57
C MET A 62 1.78 9.19 -3.34
N ASN A 63 0.92 9.59 -2.39
CA ASN A 63 0.81 10.97 -1.91
C ASN A 63 0.87 10.98 -0.39
N GLU A 64 1.63 11.89 0.20
CA GLU A 64 1.71 12.10 1.64
C GLU A 64 1.15 13.49 1.96
N ALA A 65 0.11 13.54 2.78
CA ALA A 65 -0.52 14.79 3.20
C ALA A 65 -1.01 14.68 4.64
N SER A 66 -0.76 15.71 5.45
CA SER A 66 -1.24 15.82 6.83
C SER A 66 -0.96 14.57 7.70
N GLY A 67 0.23 13.96 7.54
CA GLY A 67 0.62 12.76 8.29
C GLY A 67 -0.06 11.46 7.85
N THR A 68 -0.78 11.47 6.72
CA THR A 68 -1.38 10.26 6.12
C THR A 68 -0.76 9.99 4.77
N VAL A 69 -0.34 8.75 4.53
CA VAL A 69 0.12 8.28 3.23
C VAL A 69 -1.04 7.63 2.49
N THR A 70 -1.26 8.03 1.25
CA THR A 70 -2.28 7.50 0.36
C THR A 70 -1.62 6.85 -0.85
N LEU A 71 -1.91 5.58 -1.09
CA LEU A 71 -1.52 4.87 -2.30
C LEU A 71 -2.72 4.79 -3.25
N THR A 72 -2.49 5.11 -4.52
CA THR A 72 -3.46 4.94 -5.59
C THR A 72 -3.12 3.70 -6.39
N TYR A 73 -4.11 2.89 -6.75
CA TYR A 73 -3.96 1.70 -7.59
C TYR A 73 -5.13 1.56 -8.56
N VAL A 74 -4.93 0.79 -9.63
CA VAL A 74 -5.93 0.59 -10.69
C VAL A 74 -6.68 -0.71 -10.43
N THR A 75 -8.01 -0.63 -10.44
CA THR A 75 -8.94 -1.76 -10.34
C THR A 75 -9.77 -1.88 -11.61
N ALA A 76 -10.32 -3.07 -11.87
CA ALA A 76 -11.29 -3.26 -12.93
C ALA A 76 -12.69 -2.87 -12.43
N ASP A 77 -13.42 -2.09 -13.23
CA ASP A 77 -14.84 -1.84 -12.98
C ASP A 77 -15.71 -3.06 -13.39
N THR A 78 -17.01 -2.99 -13.14
CA THR A 78 -18.03 -3.91 -13.66
C THR A 78 -18.06 -3.97 -15.19
N THR A 79 -17.47 -2.99 -15.87
CA THR A 79 -17.30 -2.97 -17.33
C THR A 79 -15.85 -3.36 -17.70
N PRO A 80 -15.64 -4.39 -18.54
CA PRO A 80 -14.31 -5.00 -18.77
C PRO A 80 -13.27 -4.12 -19.47
N THR A 81 -13.62 -2.91 -19.90
CA THR A 81 -12.71 -1.97 -20.60
C THR A 81 -12.43 -0.68 -19.82
N THR A 82 -12.95 -0.55 -18.59
CA THR A 82 -12.83 0.68 -17.80
C THR A 82 -11.92 0.44 -16.60
N ALA A 83 -10.82 1.21 -16.55
CA ALA A 83 -9.95 1.27 -15.39
C ALA A 83 -10.57 2.20 -14.33
N LYS A 84 -10.66 1.73 -13.09
CA LYS A 84 -11.13 2.50 -11.95
C LYS A 84 -9.99 2.71 -10.96
N LEU A 85 -9.72 3.98 -10.63
CA LEU A 85 -8.74 4.31 -9.59
C LEU A 85 -9.34 4.05 -8.22
N ALA A 86 -8.61 3.33 -7.39
CA ALA A 86 -8.90 3.10 -5.98
C ALA A 86 -7.75 3.65 -5.13
N THR A 87 -8.05 3.98 -3.87
CA THR A 87 -7.08 4.54 -2.93
C THR A 87 -7.10 3.77 -1.64
N VAL A 88 -5.91 3.52 -1.08
CA VAL A 88 -5.73 3.00 0.28
C VAL A 88 -4.89 3.99 1.08
N GLN A 89 -5.27 4.20 2.33
CA GLN A 89 -4.58 5.12 3.23
C GLN A 89 -3.93 4.38 4.40
N SER A 90 -2.86 4.96 4.94
CA SER A 90 -2.33 4.54 6.24
C SER A 90 -3.38 4.67 7.34
N VAL A 91 -3.24 3.83 8.37
CA VAL A 91 -3.98 3.96 9.62
C VAL A 91 -3.25 5.00 10.48
N ALA A 92 -3.99 5.80 11.24
CA ALA A 92 -3.38 6.66 12.24
C ALA A 92 -2.66 5.76 13.25
N ALA A 93 -1.47 6.16 13.72
CA ALA A 93 -0.91 5.49 14.89
C ALA A 93 -1.94 5.65 16.02
N GLU A 94 -2.45 4.55 16.57
CA GLU A 94 -3.18 4.63 17.84
C GLU A 94 -2.18 5.18 18.88
N GLU A 95 -2.56 6.28 19.54
CA GLU A 95 -1.85 6.80 20.72
C GLU A 95 -1.92 5.82 21.89
#